data_AF-A0A5P2BSN3-F1
#
_entry.id   AF-A0A5P2BSN3-F1
#
_cell.length_a   1.000
_cell.length_b   1.000
_cell.length_c   1.000
_cell.angle_alpha   90.00
_cell.angle_beta   90.00
_cell.angle_gamma   90.00
#
_symmetry.space_group_name_H-M   'P 1'
#
loop_
_entity.id
_entity.type
_entity.pdbx_description
1 polymer ?
#
loop_
_entity_poly.entity_id
_entity_poly.type
_entity_poly.pdbx_seq_one_letter_code
_entity_poly.pdbx_strand_id
1 'polypeptide(L)'
;MRSSVRLATATAAAALLIGCVSGPAASEPEPSKKAGEKVLVFSKTAGFRHDSIPTGVATVKELGAANGFAVDATEDAGAFTAANLAQYDAVVWLSTTGDVLNAAQQTAFEQYIRGGGAYVGVHAAADTEYDWPFYGGLAGAYFQSHPAIQPAKVHVEDHAHPATAHLGTGSWDRTDEWYNYRVNPRDRARVLATLDESSYTGGTMSGDHPIAWCQNYEGGRSFYTGGGHTKESYAEPAFRQHLLGGIRWAVGAAQADCRPEKGYTPIFDGTASSLQGWKQAGPGSLQLNEGDGTLKTVGGMGMLWYDRRELGSYSLKLDWRMRGDDNSGIFVGFPPSDDPWSAVNNGYEIQIDATDVPEKTTGSVYGFRSADLKKRDQALNPPGQWNTYEIRVEGERLRVYLNGVKVNDFTNTDPARSLRQGHIGIQNHGDADEVTFRNIRLKDLPAKGRPTRPGRPGKDHAGTAHSGQDGLDGLGKVRPGKAVPMSDVTAHHSDPPAPTTGSGAGR
;
A
#
# COMPACT_ATOMS: atom_id res chain seq x y z
N MET A 1 -23.97 86.68 34.70
CA MET A 1 -24.28 86.15 36.05
C MET A 1 -24.16 84.63 36.01
N ARG A 2 -23.68 84.07 37.12
CA ARG A 2 -23.40 82.66 37.49
C ARG A 2 -24.42 81.65 36.91
N SER A 3 -24.12 80.39 36.59
CA SER A 3 -23.47 79.38 37.44
C SER A 3 -23.00 78.15 36.65
N SER A 4 -22.02 77.48 37.24
CA SER A 4 -21.34 76.24 36.91
C SER A 4 -22.23 74.98 36.90
N VAL A 5 -21.79 73.91 36.22
CA VAL A 5 -21.29 72.63 36.80
C VAL A 5 -21.06 71.61 35.67
N ARG A 6 -19.93 70.88 35.77
CA ARG A 6 -19.49 69.76 34.91
C ARG A 6 -20.23 68.46 35.29
N LEU A 7 -20.50 67.59 34.33
CA LEU A 7 -20.21 66.15 34.44
C LEU A 7 -20.19 65.50 33.05
N ALA A 8 -19.17 64.66 32.82
CA ALA A 8 -18.94 63.89 31.60
C ALA A 8 -19.57 62.50 31.71
N THR A 9 -20.05 61.91 30.60
CA THR A 9 -19.51 60.64 30.02
C THR A 9 -20.25 60.20 28.75
N ALA A 10 -19.45 59.64 27.85
CA ALA A 10 -19.63 58.96 26.57
C ALA A 10 -20.92 58.16 26.28
N THR A 11 -21.33 58.14 25.01
CA THR A 11 -21.47 56.94 24.12
C THR A 11 -22.02 57.39 22.76
N ALA A 12 -21.20 57.33 21.70
CA ALA A 12 -21.13 56.26 20.70
C ALA A 12 -22.35 56.22 19.76
N ALA A 13 -22.13 56.68 18.53
CA ALA A 13 -23.11 56.83 17.47
C ALA A 13 -23.61 55.48 16.93
N ALA A 14 -24.93 55.36 16.80
CA ALA A 14 -25.62 54.27 16.14
C ALA A 14 -25.43 54.37 14.61
N ALA A 15 -24.82 53.36 14.01
CA ALA A 15 -24.72 53.19 12.57
C ALA A 15 -25.90 52.36 12.05
N LEU A 16 -26.48 52.81 10.94
CA LEU A 16 -27.59 52.22 10.21
C LEU A 16 -27.29 50.77 9.78
N LEU A 17 -28.23 49.89 10.10
CA LEU A 17 -28.49 48.62 9.43
C LEU A 17 -29.24 48.88 8.12
N ILE A 18 -28.77 48.32 6.99
CA ILE A 18 -29.55 47.69 5.91
C ILE A 18 -28.57 47.01 4.93
N GLY A 19 -28.78 45.70 4.73
CA GLY A 19 -28.68 45.05 3.41
C GLY A 19 -27.33 44.53 2.93
N CYS A 20 -26.97 43.29 3.30
CA CYS A 20 -26.27 42.33 2.45
C CYS A 20 -26.69 40.92 2.90
N VAL A 21 -27.72 40.36 2.28
CA VAL A 21 -28.05 38.94 2.40
C VAL A 21 -27.06 38.21 1.52
N SER A 22 -26.05 37.59 2.11
CA SER A 22 -25.13 36.70 1.41
C SER A 22 -25.93 35.44 1.01
N GLY A 23 -26.22 35.30 -0.29
CA GLY A 23 -26.72 34.05 -0.83
C GLY A 23 -25.68 32.93 -0.66
N PRO A 24 -26.11 31.66 -0.63
CA PRO A 24 -25.17 30.54 -0.57
C PRO A 24 -24.24 30.61 -1.79
N ALA A 25 -22.94 30.48 -1.55
CA ALA A 25 -21.94 30.39 -2.60
C ALA A 25 -22.27 29.16 -3.46
N ALA A 26 -22.68 29.40 -4.71
CA ALA A 26 -22.81 28.35 -5.70
C ALA A 26 -21.40 27.88 -6.05
N SER A 27 -21.06 26.65 -5.66
CA SER A 27 -19.88 25.95 -6.14
C SER A 27 -19.96 25.82 -7.66
N GLU A 28 -18.89 26.22 -8.35
CA GLU A 28 -18.74 25.92 -9.77
C GLU A 28 -18.79 24.39 -9.98
N PRO A 29 -19.42 23.91 -11.06
CA PRO A 29 -19.47 22.48 -11.33
C PRO A 29 -18.06 21.94 -11.59
N GLU A 30 -17.64 21.00 -10.75
CA GLU A 30 -16.48 20.14 -10.93
C GLU A 30 -16.38 19.61 -12.38
N PRO A 31 -15.18 19.43 -12.93
CA PRO A 31 -15.01 18.74 -14.21
C PRO A 31 -15.69 17.37 -14.12
N SER A 32 -16.59 17.11 -15.08
CA SER A 32 -17.42 15.92 -15.14
C SER A 32 -16.62 14.67 -14.79
N LYS A 33 -17.10 13.86 -13.83
CA LYS A 33 -16.70 12.45 -13.71
C LYS A 33 -16.58 11.88 -15.13
N LYS A 34 -15.40 11.34 -15.48
CA LYS A 34 -15.25 10.54 -16.70
C LYS A 34 -16.49 9.64 -16.82
N ALA A 35 -17.06 9.52 -18.02
CA ALA A 35 -17.95 8.40 -18.31
C ALA A 35 -17.29 7.13 -17.76
N GLY A 36 -18.05 6.30 -17.01
CA GLY A 36 -17.53 5.33 -16.02
C GLY A 36 -16.28 4.53 -16.43
N GLU A 37 -15.50 4.07 -15.45
CA GLU A 37 -14.19 3.48 -15.72
C GLU A 37 -14.27 2.35 -16.75
N LYS A 38 -13.26 2.22 -17.61
CA LYS A 38 -13.24 1.22 -18.68
C LYS A 38 -11.97 0.36 -18.64
N VAL A 39 -12.13 -0.94 -18.74
CA VAL A 39 -11.04 -1.93 -18.66
C VAL A 39 -11.00 -2.79 -19.93
N LEU A 40 -9.80 -3.04 -20.45
CA LEU A 40 -9.55 -4.01 -21.51
C LEU A 40 -8.97 -5.28 -20.90
N VAL A 41 -9.64 -6.42 -21.06
CA VAL A 41 -9.06 -7.74 -20.75
C VAL A 41 -8.35 -8.26 -21.99
N PHE A 42 -7.05 -8.49 -21.88
CA PHE A 42 -6.21 -9.07 -22.91
C PHE A 42 -5.73 -10.45 -22.46
N SER A 43 -6.04 -11.49 -23.25
CA SER A 43 -5.75 -12.89 -22.90
C SER A 43 -5.10 -13.69 -24.04
N LYS A 44 -4.35 -13.02 -24.92
CA LYS A 44 -3.60 -13.69 -25.99
C LYS A 44 -2.49 -14.56 -25.38
N THR A 45 -2.33 -15.75 -25.95
CA THR A 45 -1.27 -16.71 -25.56
C THR A 45 -0.46 -17.11 -26.78
N ALA A 46 0.85 -17.01 -26.70
CA ALA A 46 1.83 -17.57 -27.64
C ALA A 46 2.58 -18.78 -27.03
N GLY A 47 2.30 -19.11 -25.77
CA GLY A 47 2.78 -20.30 -25.07
C GLY A 47 1.63 -21.16 -24.54
N PHE A 48 1.79 -21.69 -23.32
CA PHE A 48 0.75 -22.50 -22.67
C PHE A 48 -0.56 -21.73 -22.54
N ARG A 49 -1.68 -22.40 -22.83
CA ARG A 49 -3.01 -21.80 -22.74
C ARG A 49 -3.73 -22.33 -21.51
N HIS A 50 -4.06 -21.41 -20.60
CA HIS A 50 -4.75 -21.72 -19.37
C HIS A 50 -6.25 -21.92 -19.62
N ASP A 51 -6.76 -23.07 -19.19
CA ASP A 51 -8.18 -23.43 -19.27
C ASP A 51 -9.10 -22.46 -18.52
N SER A 52 -8.56 -21.70 -17.56
CA SER A 52 -9.29 -20.72 -16.76
C SER A 52 -9.57 -19.38 -17.47
N ILE A 53 -8.91 -19.10 -18.59
CA ILE A 53 -9.06 -17.82 -19.32
C ILE A 53 -10.53 -17.45 -19.57
N PRO A 54 -11.40 -18.33 -20.11
CA PRO A 54 -12.81 -17.99 -20.31
C PRO A 54 -13.54 -17.62 -19.02
N THR A 55 -13.29 -18.35 -17.93
CA THR A 55 -13.88 -18.10 -16.60
C THR A 55 -13.38 -16.79 -16.01
N GLY A 56 -12.09 -16.47 -16.19
CA GLY A 56 -11.50 -15.21 -15.75
C GLY A 56 -12.08 -14.01 -16.50
N VAL A 57 -12.23 -14.09 -17.83
CA VAL A 57 -12.87 -13.04 -18.64
C VAL A 57 -14.32 -12.81 -18.17
N ALA A 58 -15.09 -13.88 -17.98
CA ALA A 58 -16.46 -13.80 -17.48
C ALA A 58 -16.50 -13.13 -16.09
N THR A 59 -15.60 -13.52 -15.20
CA THR A 59 -15.51 -12.96 -13.85
C THR A 59 -15.20 -11.47 -13.85
N VAL A 60 -14.24 -11.00 -14.67
CA VAL A 60 -13.93 -9.56 -14.76
C VAL A 60 -15.14 -8.79 -15.30
N LYS A 61 -15.87 -9.33 -16.28
CA LYS A 61 -17.12 -8.73 -16.78
C LYS A 61 -18.22 -8.65 -15.72
N GLU A 62 -18.41 -9.71 -14.94
CA GLU A 62 -19.35 -9.73 -13.82
C GLU A 62 -18.99 -8.69 -12.75
N LEU A 63 -17.70 -8.62 -12.40
CA LEU A 63 -17.18 -7.61 -11.46
C LEU A 63 -17.42 -6.19 -11.99
N GLY A 64 -17.18 -5.96 -13.29
CA GLY A 64 -17.45 -4.69 -13.96
C GLY A 64 -18.91 -4.28 -13.87
N ALA A 65 -19.82 -5.17 -14.29
CA ALA A 65 -21.26 -4.94 -14.23
C ALA A 65 -21.75 -4.65 -12.81
N ALA A 66 -21.23 -5.36 -11.80
CA ALA A 66 -21.61 -5.17 -10.41
C ALA A 66 -21.03 -3.92 -9.75
N ASN A 67 -19.93 -3.37 -10.27
CA ASN A 67 -19.19 -2.28 -9.62
C ASN A 67 -19.06 -1.00 -10.47
N GLY A 68 -19.75 -0.94 -11.61
CA GLY A 68 -19.91 0.30 -12.39
C GLY A 68 -18.76 0.62 -13.35
N PHE A 69 -17.98 -0.39 -13.79
CA PHE A 69 -16.96 -0.22 -14.82
C PHE A 69 -17.22 -1.11 -16.04
N ALA A 70 -16.97 -0.59 -17.23
CA ALA A 70 -17.14 -1.30 -18.50
C ALA A 70 -15.94 -2.21 -18.79
N VAL A 71 -16.19 -3.36 -19.42
CA VAL A 71 -15.17 -4.37 -19.70
C VAL A 71 -15.27 -4.85 -21.14
N ASP A 72 -14.24 -4.56 -21.92
CA ASP A 72 -14.01 -5.20 -23.22
C ASP A 72 -13.01 -6.34 -23.06
N ALA A 73 -13.08 -7.35 -23.93
CA ALA A 73 -12.15 -8.48 -23.90
C ALA A 73 -11.68 -8.83 -25.31
N THR A 74 -10.39 -9.11 -25.46
CA THR A 74 -9.79 -9.48 -26.74
C THR A 74 -8.58 -10.38 -26.58
N GLU A 75 -8.33 -11.19 -27.60
CA GLU A 75 -7.07 -11.93 -27.81
C GLU A 75 -6.29 -11.39 -29.01
N ASP A 76 -6.80 -10.35 -29.66
CA ASP A 76 -6.15 -9.70 -30.80
C ASP A 76 -5.17 -8.62 -30.34
N ALA A 77 -3.88 -8.84 -30.59
CA ALA A 77 -2.82 -7.87 -30.32
C ALA A 77 -2.96 -6.59 -31.18
N GLY A 78 -3.72 -6.63 -32.29
CA GLY A 78 -4.10 -5.46 -33.09
C GLY A 78 -4.82 -4.37 -32.28
N ALA A 79 -5.37 -4.71 -31.11
CA ALA A 79 -5.95 -3.75 -30.18
C ALA A 79 -4.91 -2.83 -29.50
N PHE A 80 -3.62 -3.16 -29.51
CA PHE A 80 -2.55 -2.37 -28.87
C PHE A 80 -2.08 -1.23 -29.78
N THR A 81 -2.97 -0.25 -29.96
CA THR A 81 -2.69 1.03 -30.63
C THR A 81 -2.91 2.17 -29.65
N ALA A 82 -2.20 3.30 -29.82
CA ALA A 82 -2.37 4.47 -28.96
C ALA A 82 -3.84 4.95 -28.90
N ALA A 83 -4.52 4.97 -30.05
CA ALA A 83 -5.92 5.40 -30.16
C ALA A 83 -6.89 4.45 -29.42
N ASN A 84 -6.67 3.14 -29.49
CA ASN A 84 -7.52 2.19 -28.79
C ASN A 84 -7.24 2.20 -27.28
N LEU A 85 -5.97 2.15 -26.88
CA LEU A 85 -5.56 2.12 -25.47
C LEU A 85 -6.00 3.37 -24.69
N ALA A 86 -6.05 4.55 -25.34
CA ALA A 86 -6.49 5.80 -24.72
C ALA A 86 -7.95 5.76 -24.18
N GLN A 87 -8.75 4.76 -24.56
CA GLN A 87 -10.12 4.58 -24.09
C GLN A 87 -10.21 3.84 -22.75
N TYR A 88 -9.14 3.22 -22.28
CA TYR A 88 -9.15 2.32 -21.12
C TYR A 88 -8.33 2.89 -19.97
N ASP A 89 -8.88 2.83 -18.76
CA ASP A 89 -8.18 3.22 -17.54
C ASP A 89 -7.22 2.12 -17.06
N ALA A 90 -7.51 0.85 -17.39
CA ALA A 90 -6.59 -0.28 -17.15
C ALA A 90 -6.65 -1.34 -18.25
N VAL A 91 -5.54 -2.06 -18.43
CA VAL A 91 -5.46 -3.29 -19.21
C VAL A 91 -5.16 -4.46 -18.27
N VAL A 92 -6.08 -5.43 -18.22
CA VAL A 92 -5.91 -6.70 -17.50
C VAL A 92 -5.25 -7.70 -18.42
N TRP A 93 -4.02 -8.07 -18.12
CA TRP A 93 -3.29 -9.16 -18.78
C TRP A 93 -3.67 -10.45 -18.05
N LEU A 94 -4.65 -11.16 -18.60
CA LEU A 94 -5.27 -12.32 -17.97
C LEU A 94 -4.64 -13.60 -18.53
N SER A 95 -3.69 -14.15 -17.77
CA SER A 95 -2.99 -15.40 -18.09
C SER A 95 -2.44 -15.45 -19.52
N THR A 96 -1.92 -14.32 -20.01
CA THR A 96 -1.14 -14.26 -21.25
C THR A 96 0.12 -15.11 -21.11
N THR A 97 0.70 -15.59 -22.20
CA THR A 97 1.96 -16.36 -22.18
C THR A 97 2.78 -16.13 -23.43
N GLY A 98 4.11 -16.15 -23.31
CA GLY A 98 5.04 -16.00 -24.44
C GLY A 98 5.18 -14.57 -24.97
N ASP A 99 5.62 -14.44 -26.21
CA ASP A 99 5.77 -13.16 -26.93
C ASP A 99 4.48 -12.86 -27.72
N VAL A 100 3.72 -11.85 -27.27
CA VAL A 100 2.33 -11.64 -27.71
C VAL A 100 2.14 -10.32 -28.46
N LEU A 101 3.06 -9.37 -28.30
CA LEU A 101 3.08 -8.06 -28.94
C LEU A 101 4.33 -7.86 -29.80
N ASN A 102 4.15 -7.28 -30.99
CA ASN A 102 5.30 -6.80 -31.79
C ASN A 102 5.83 -5.44 -31.27
N ALA A 103 6.96 -4.99 -31.81
CA ALA A 103 7.62 -3.75 -31.39
C ALA A 103 6.72 -2.48 -31.44
N ALA A 104 5.82 -2.37 -32.42
CA ALA A 104 4.91 -1.22 -32.50
C ALA A 104 3.84 -1.26 -31.40
N GLN A 105 3.32 -2.45 -31.10
CA GLN A 105 2.35 -2.70 -30.03
C GLN A 105 2.98 -2.52 -28.64
N GLN A 106 4.21 -3.00 -28.45
CA GLN A 106 5.02 -2.75 -27.26
C GLN A 106 5.17 -1.24 -27.05
N THR A 107 5.62 -0.50 -28.07
CA THR A 107 5.77 0.97 -28.01
C THR A 107 4.46 1.67 -27.61
N ALA A 108 3.33 1.26 -28.19
CA ALA A 108 2.03 1.82 -27.85
C ALA A 108 1.65 1.55 -26.37
N PHE A 109 1.97 0.36 -25.86
CA PHE A 109 1.72 0.03 -24.46
C PHE A 109 2.65 0.77 -23.49
N GLU A 110 3.93 0.97 -23.83
CA GLU A 110 4.82 1.79 -23.01
C GLU A 110 4.30 3.24 -22.90
N GLN A 111 3.87 3.81 -24.02
CA GLN A 111 3.29 5.16 -24.05
C GLN A 111 1.99 5.23 -23.23
N TYR A 112 1.15 4.20 -23.31
CA TYR A 112 -0.05 4.08 -22.50
C TYR A 112 0.26 4.12 -21.00
N ILE A 113 1.19 3.28 -20.53
CA ILE A 113 1.61 3.26 -19.11
C ILE A 113 2.23 4.60 -18.70
N ARG A 114 3.13 5.16 -19.52
CA ARG A 114 3.76 6.47 -19.25
C ARG A 114 2.76 7.63 -19.24
N GLY A 115 1.64 7.47 -19.97
CA GLY A 115 0.51 8.39 -19.97
C GLY A 115 -0.42 8.26 -18.75
N GLY A 116 -0.12 7.35 -17.81
CA GLY A 116 -0.92 7.11 -16.61
C GLY A 116 -1.92 5.95 -16.75
N GLY A 117 -1.88 5.20 -17.85
CA GLY A 117 -2.62 3.95 -18.01
C GLY A 117 -2.15 2.89 -17.00
N ALA A 118 -3.03 1.94 -16.69
CA ALA A 118 -2.75 0.94 -15.66
C ALA A 118 -2.65 -0.49 -16.20
N TYR A 119 -1.89 -1.31 -15.49
CA TYR A 119 -1.67 -2.72 -15.74
C TYR A 119 -2.20 -3.56 -14.58
N VAL A 120 -2.93 -4.62 -14.89
CA VAL A 120 -3.36 -5.66 -13.95
C VAL A 120 -2.90 -7.00 -14.51
N GLY A 121 -1.85 -7.59 -13.93
CA GLY A 121 -1.35 -8.91 -14.30
C GLY A 121 -2.01 -10.00 -13.45
N VAL A 122 -2.49 -11.05 -14.10
CA VAL A 122 -3.07 -12.22 -13.43
C VAL A 122 -2.33 -13.48 -13.87
N HIS A 123 -1.86 -14.23 -12.87
CA HIS A 123 -1.21 -15.53 -13.01
C HIS A 123 -0.10 -15.52 -14.07
N ALA A 124 -0.34 -16.13 -15.22
CA ALA A 124 0.65 -16.32 -16.27
C ALA A 124 1.10 -15.04 -16.97
N ALA A 125 0.51 -13.88 -16.64
CA ALA A 125 1.08 -12.59 -17.06
C ALA A 125 2.57 -12.44 -16.70
N ALA A 126 3.09 -13.11 -15.65
CA ALA A 126 4.53 -13.14 -15.40
C ALA A 126 5.35 -14.02 -16.38
N ASP A 127 4.69 -14.92 -17.12
CA ASP A 127 5.23 -15.79 -18.19
C ASP A 127 5.09 -15.15 -19.58
N THR A 128 5.19 -13.82 -19.65
CA THR A 128 4.93 -13.04 -20.88
C THR A 128 6.09 -12.08 -21.17
N GLU A 129 6.46 -11.92 -22.44
CA GLU A 129 7.38 -10.88 -22.94
C GLU A 129 8.78 -10.87 -22.25
N TYR A 130 9.43 -12.04 -22.17
CA TYR A 130 10.73 -12.21 -21.48
C TYR A 130 11.87 -11.35 -22.03
N ASP A 131 11.85 -11.03 -23.33
CA ASP A 131 12.90 -10.25 -24.01
C ASP A 131 12.59 -8.74 -24.03
N TRP A 132 11.55 -8.30 -23.33
CA TRP A 132 11.13 -6.90 -23.24
C TRP A 132 11.30 -6.35 -21.81
N PRO A 133 12.46 -5.74 -21.46
CA PRO A 133 12.77 -5.34 -20.09
C PRO A 133 11.77 -4.39 -19.44
N PHE A 134 11.10 -3.55 -20.24
CA PHE A 134 10.02 -2.68 -19.75
C PHE A 134 8.88 -3.50 -19.14
N TYR A 135 8.46 -4.58 -19.80
CA TYR A 135 7.41 -5.45 -19.28
C TYR A 135 7.84 -6.16 -17.99
N GLY A 136 9.08 -6.67 -17.93
CA GLY A 136 9.61 -7.27 -16.70
C GLY A 136 9.66 -6.29 -15.52
N GLY A 137 9.93 -5.02 -15.80
CA GLY A 137 9.80 -3.95 -14.81
C GLY A 137 8.35 -3.71 -14.39
N LEU A 138 7.43 -3.62 -15.35
CA LEU A 138 6.00 -3.39 -15.15
C LEU A 138 5.32 -4.51 -14.36
N ALA A 139 5.49 -5.77 -14.78
CA ALA A 139 4.98 -6.95 -14.09
C ALA A 139 5.64 -7.12 -12.71
N GLY A 140 6.88 -6.65 -12.55
CA GLY A 140 7.63 -6.65 -11.29
C GLY A 140 8.57 -7.84 -11.16
N ALA A 141 8.18 -9.01 -11.69
CA ALA A 141 9.02 -10.18 -11.82
C ALA A 141 8.56 -11.06 -12.99
N TYR A 142 9.47 -11.88 -13.48
CA TYR A 142 9.21 -12.90 -14.51
C TYR A 142 9.04 -14.27 -13.88
N PHE A 143 8.20 -15.11 -14.49
CA PHE A 143 8.07 -16.52 -14.14
C PHE A 143 9.40 -17.29 -14.29
N GLN A 144 9.63 -18.23 -13.39
CA GLN A 144 10.77 -19.15 -13.43
C GLN A 144 10.34 -20.62 -13.48
N SER A 145 9.45 -21.03 -12.58
CA SER A 145 8.96 -22.41 -12.47
C SER A 145 7.71 -22.45 -11.60
N HIS A 146 7.00 -23.57 -11.57
CA HIS A 146 5.94 -23.83 -10.61
C HIS A 146 5.93 -25.33 -10.24
N PRO A 147 5.42 -25.71 -9.06
CA PRO A 147 5.09 -27.09 -8.76
C PRO A 147 3.71 -27.45 -9.33
N ALA A 148 3.20 -28.64 -9.02
CA ALA A 148 1.82 -28.99 -9.30
C ALA A 148 0.83 -28.10 -8.51
N ILE A 149 -0.39 -27.96 -9.04
CA ILE A 149 -1.52 -27.35 -8.34
C ILE A 149 -1.69 -28.02 -6.98
N GLN A 150 -1.67 -27.23 -5.91
CA GLN A 150 -1.75 -27.75 -4.54
C GLN A 150 -2.22 -26.64 -3.58
N PRO A 151 -2.74 -26.98 -2.39
CA PRO A 151 -3.03 -26.00 -1.37
C PRO A 151 -1.74 -25.33 -0.85
N ALA A 152 -1.83 -24.04 -0.53
CA ALA A 152 -0.82 -23.30 0.21
C ALA A 152 -1.49 -22.28 1.12
N LYS A 153 -0.77 -21.87 2.16
CA LYS A 153 -1.13 -20.74 3.02
C LYS A 153 -0.57 -19.46 2.42
N VAL A 154 -1.44 -18.47 2.22
CA VAL A 154 -1.04 -17.13 1.81
C VAL A 154 -1.11 -16.21 3.03
N HIS A 155 0.01 -15.54 3.34
CA HIS A 155 0.11 -14.54 4.38
C HIS A 155 -0.12 -13.16 3.78
N VAL A 156 -1.09 -12.42 4.33
CA VAL A 156 -1.37 -11.05 3.91
C VAL A 156 -0.44 -10.12 4.69
N GLU A 157 0.37 -9.34 3.96
CA GLU A 157 1.31 -8.38 4.56
C GLU A 157 0.75 -6.96 4.59
N ASP A 158 -0.08 -6.63 3.59
CA ASP A 158 -0.73 -5.34 3.49
C ASP A 158 -2.24 -5.49 3.70
N HIS A 159 -2.75 -4.86 4.76
CA HIS A 159 -4.19 -4.86 5.06
C HIS A 159 -4.88 -3.54 4.68
N ALA A 160 -4.21 -2.59 4.02
CA ALA A 160 -4.85 -1.34 3.60
C ALA A 160 -5.31 -1.38 2.15
N HIS A 161 -4.56 -2.07 1.29
CA HIS A 161 -4.80 -2.15 -0.14
C HIS A 161 -6.16 -2.80 -0.41
N PRO A 162 -7.00 -2.26 -1.31
CA PRO A 162 -8.35 -2.77 -1.57
C PRO A 162 -8.38 -4.23 -2.04
N ALA A 163 -7.27 -4.72 -2.62
CA ALA A 163 -7.12 -6.13 -3.01
C ALA A 163 -6.97 -7.09 -1.81
N THR A 164 -6.60 -6.61 -0.63
CA THR A 164 -6.28 -7.48 0.51
C THR A 164 -6.94 -7.04 1.81
N ALA A 165 -7.54 -5.85 1.86
CA ALA A 165 -8.12 -5.28 3.08
C ALA A 165 -9.30 -6.08 3.67
N HIS A 166 -9.99 -6.87 2.85
CA HIS A 166 -11.08 -7.77 3.27
C HIS A 166 -10.57 -9.12 3.80
N LEU A 167 -9.31 -9.44 3.55
CA LEU A 167 -8.66 -10.62 4.09
C LEU A 167 -8.27 -10.30 5.54
N GLY A 168 -8.66 -11.21 6.45
CA GLY A 168 -8.36 -11.07 7.88
C GLY A 168 -6.86 -11.17 8.17
N THR A 169 -6.50 -11.09 9.44
CA THR A 169 -5.11 -11.23 9.93
C THR A 169 -4.62 -12.68 9.99
N GLY A 170 -5.51 -13.65 9.79
CA GLY A 170 -5.16 -15.07 9.64
C GLY A 170 -4.61 -15.41 8.25
N SER A 171 -4.21 -16.67 8.07
CA SER A 171 -3.79 -17.15 6.75
C SER A 171 -4.97 -17.26 5.79
N TRP A 172 -4.71 -16.93 4.53
CA TRP A 172 -5.62 -17.14 3.43
C TRP A 172 -5.26 -18.45 2.73
N ASP A 173 -5.89 -19.52 3.17
CA ASP A 173 -5.62 -20.88 2.70
C ASP A 173 -6.38 -21.17 1.42
N ARG A 174 -5.69 -21.66 0.39
CA ARG A 174 -6.27 -21.89 -0.94
C ARG A 174 -5.43 -22.77 -1.82
N THR A 175 -6.02 -23.24 -2.91
CA THR A 175 -5.40 -24.14 -3.90
C THR A 175 -5.27 -23.42 -5.23
N ASP A 176 -4.05 -23.36 -5.76
CA ASP A 176 -3.75 -22.79 -7.07
C ASP A 176 -2.42 -23.37 -7.59
N GLU A 177 -1.94 -22.92 -8.74
CA GLU A 177 -0.57 -23.17 -9.21
C GLU A 177 0.37 -22.04 -8.77
N TRP A 178 1.36 -22.36 -7.94
CA TRP A 178 2.20 -21.34 -7.28
C TRP A 178 3.49 -21.05 -8.03
N TYR A 179 3.58 -19.86 -8.63
CA TYR A 179 4.75 -19.46 -9.40
C TYR A 179 5.94 -19.09 -8.53
N ASN A 180 7.09 -19.66 -8.84
CA ASN A 180 8.40 -19.12 -8.50
C ASN A 180 8.81 -18.06 -9.53
N TYR A 181 9.55 -17.04 -9.09
CA TYR A 181 9.93 -15.91 -9.92
C TYR A 181 11.43 -15.78 -10.05
N ARG A 182 11.90 -15.32 -11.22
CA ARG A 182 13.34 -15.13 -11.50
C ARG A 182 13.99 -14.12 -10.55
N VAL A 183 13.19 -13.20 -10.02
CA VAL A 183 13.62 -12.17 -9.05
C VAL A 183 12.52 -11.98 -8.02
N ASN A 184 12.92 -11.61 -6.80
CA ASN A 184 11.98 -11.18 -5.78
C ASN A 184 11.58 -9.70 -6.02
N PRO A 185 10.28 -9.37 -6.14
CA PRO A 185 9.82 -8.01 -6.45
C PRO A 185 9.84 -7.04 -5.24
N ARG A 186 10.07 -7.52 -4.01
CA ARG A 186 9.96 -6.73 -2.76
C ARG A 186 10.82 -5.47 -2.74
N ASP A 187 11.93 -5.48 -3.47
CA ASP A 187 12.83 -4.34 -3.53
C ASP A 187 12.31 -3.17 -4.36
N ARG A 188 11.38 -3.43 -5.29
CA ARG A 188 10.83 -2.45 -6.24
C ARG A 188 9.33 -2.21 -6.12
N ALA A 189 8.60 -3.17 -5.55
CA ALA A 189 7.16 -3.14 -5.40
C ALA A 189 6.72 -3.24 -3.94
N ARG A 190 5.50 -2.79 -3.66
CA ARG A 190 4.79 -3.06 -2.41
C ARG A 190 4.25 -4.49 -2.48
N VAL A 191 4.83 -5.39 -1.69
CA VAL A 191 4.27 -6.74 -1.50
C VAL A 191 2.98 -6.62 -0.69
N LEU A 192 1.93 -7.28 -1.18
CA LEU A 192 0.61 -7.32 -0.56
C LEU A 192 0.38 -8.66 0.15
N ALA A 193 0.89 -9.75 -0.43
CA ALA A 193 0.80 -11.08 0.14
C ALA A 193 1.99 -11.96 -0.27
N THR A 194 2.34 -12.91 0.59
CA THR A 194 3.40 -13.92 0.40
C THR A 194 2.88 -15.34 0.59
N LEU A 195 3.52 -16.30 -0.06
CA LEU A 195 3.30 -17.72 0.19
C LEU A 195 4.13 -18.19 1.38
N ASP A 196 3.54 -19.05 2.21
CA ASP A 196 4.25 -19.82 3.21
C ASP A 196 4.88 -21.07 2.58
N GLU A 197 6.17 -21.02 2.26
CA GLU A 197 6.89 -22.16 1.67
C GLU A 197 6.94 -23.41 2.57
N SER A 198 6.59 -23.31 3.87
CA SER A 198 6.45 -24.48 4.74
C SER A 198 5.13 -25.23 4.57
N SER A 199 4.14 -24.59 3.92
CA SER A 199 2.78 -25.13 3.76
C SER A 199 2.57 -25.94 2.48
N TYR A 200 3.53 -25.91 1.54
CA TYR A 200 3.45 -26.58 0.25
C TYR A 200 4.85 -26.99 -0.23
N THR A 201 4.94 -27.72 -1.35
CA THR A 201 6.22 -28.19 -1.90
C THR A 201 6.57 -27.53 -3.23
N GLY A 202 7.87 -27.28 -3.46
CA GLY A 202 8.40 -26.74 -4.72
C GLY A 202 8.58 -25.21 -4.77
N GLY A 203 8.41 -24.52 -3.63
CA GLY A 203 8.87 -23.14 -3.47
C GLY A 203 10.40 -23.05 -3.55
N THR A 204 10.90 -22.06 -4.29
CA THR A 204 12.34 -21.82 -4.50
C THR A 204 12.77 -20.38 -4.24
N MET A 205 11.91 -19.60 -3.58
CA MET A 205 12.11 -18.17 -3.31
C MET A 205 12.82 -17.91 -1.97
N SER A 206 13.35 -18.96 -1.34
CA SER A 206 14.16 -18.89 -0.11
C SER A 206 13.41 -18.29 1.08
N GLY A 207 12.14 -18.68 1.25
CA GLY A 207 11.27 -18.29 2.36
C GLY A 207 10.57 -16.93 2.20
N ASP A 208 11.09 -16.03 1.36
CA ASP A 208 10.40 -14.79 1.00
C ASP A 208 9.78 -14.91 -0.39
N HIS A 209 8.52 -15.31 -0.44
CA HIS A 209 7.81 -15.66 -1.68
C HIS A 209 6.63 -14.73 -1.96
N PRO A 210 6.83 -13.49 -2.46
CA PRO A 210 5.73 -12.61 -2.85
C PRO A 210 4.84 -13.26 -3.90
N ILE A 211 3.52 -13.20 -3.70
CA ILE A 211 2.53 -13.76 -4.63
C ILE A 211 1.52 -12.72 -5.11
N ALA A 212 1.40 -11.57 -4.43
CA ALA A 212 0.68 -10.41 -4.93
C ALA A 212 1.42 -9.13 -4.56
N TRP A 213 1.47 -8.17 -5.47
CA TRP A 213 2.15 -6.89 -5.26
C TRP A 213 1.55 -5.77 -6.11
N CYS A 214 1.85 -4.54 -5.73
CA CYS A 214 1.54 -3.34 -6.51
C CYS A 214 2.72 -2.37 -6.57
N GLN A 215 2.76 -1.54 -7.60
CA GLN A 215 3.75 -0.48 -7.75
C GLN A 215 3.25 0.64 -8.66
N ASN A 216 3.77 1.85 -8.46
CA ASN A 216 3.73 2.87 -9.50
C ASN A 216 4.95 2.66 -10.40
N TYR A 217 4.75 2.49 -11.71
CA TYR A 217 5.80 2.16 -12.66
C TYR A 217 5.75 3.10 -13.86
N GLU A 218 6.83 3.87 -14.06
CA GLU A 218 7.01 4.85 -15.15
C GLU A 218 5.82 5.81 -15.40
N GLY A 219 5.02 6.11 -14.38
CA GLY A 219 3.85 7.01 -14.47
C GLY A 219 2.50 6.31 -14.40
N GLY A 220 2.46 5.00 -14.66
CA GLY A 220 1.26 4.17 -14.55
C GLY A 220 1.19 3.38 -13.24
N ARG A 221 0.03 2.76 -13.01
CA ARG A 221 -0.21 1.83 -11.89
C ARG A 221 -0.03 0.39 -12.38
N SER A 222 0.64 -0.45 -11.58
CA SER A 222 0.79 -1.87 -11.83
C SER A 222 0.37 -2.67 -10.61
N PHE A 223 -0.60 -3.55 -10.80
CA PHE A 223 -1.00 -4.56 -9.83
C PHE A 223 -0.73 -5.94 -10.44
N TYR A 224 -0.24 -6.88 -9.64
CA TYR A 224 -0.05 -8.25 -10.04
C TYR A 224 -0.53 -9.21 -8.94
N THR A 225 -1.16 -10.31 -9.37
CA THR A 225 -1.45 -11.47 -8.53
C THR A 225 -1.02 -12.75 -9.26
N GLY A 226 -0.31 -13.62 -8.56
CA GLY A 226 0.14 -14.91 -9.09
C GLY A 226 -0.92 -16.01 -9.01
N GLY A 227 -2.07 -15.75 -8.36
CA GLY A 227 -3.21 -16.66 -8.38
C GLY A 227 -4.05 -16.52 -9.66
N GLY A 228 -4.93 -17.47 -9.92
CA GLY A 228 -5.84 -17.47 -11.06
C GLY A 228 -5.52 -18.52 -12.13
N HIS A 229 -4.72 -19.55 -11.83
CA HIS A 229 -4.51 -20.68 -12.73
C HIS A 229 -5.80 -21.47 -12.91
N THR A 230 -6.45 -21.80 -11.79
CA THR A 230 -7.59 -22.72 -11.76
C THR A 230 -8.91 -21.99 -12.08
N LYS A 231 -9.92 -22.73 -12.56
CA LYS A 231 -11.27 -22.17 -12.76
C LYS A 231 -11.93 -21.89 -11.41
N GLU A 232 -11.60 -22.71 -10.42
CA GLU A 232 -12.09 -22.70 -9.05
C GLU A 232 -11.71 -21.39 -8.34
N SER A 233 -10.51 -20.84 -8.58
CA SER A 233 -10.09 -19.55 -8.03
C SER A 233 -11.13 -18.46 -8.34
N TYR A 234 -11.72 -18.46 -9.53
CA TYR A 234 -12.73 -17.46 -9.94
C TYR A 234 -14.12 -17.67 -9.33
N ALA A 235 -14.38 -18.82 -8.70
CA ALA A 235 -15.57 -19.07 -7.88
C ALA A 235 -15.38 -18.65 -6.43
N GLU A 236 -14.13 -18.52 -5.95
CA GLU A 236 -13.83 -18.14 -4.56
C GLU A 236 -14.18 -16.66 -4.29
N PRO A 237 -15.07 -16.36 -3.33
CA PRO A 237 -15.45 -14.98 -3.03
C PRO A 237 -14.25 -14.10 -2.67
N ALA A 238 -13.30 -14.64 -1.88
CA ALA A 238 -12.11 -13.91 -1.46
C ALA A 238 -11.18 -13.58 -2.64
N PHE A 239 -11.00 -14.49 -3.61
CA PHE A 239 -10.19 -14.23 -4.81
C PHE A 239 -10.85 -13.19 -5.72
N ARG A 240 -12.17 -13.31 -5.93
CA ARG A 240 -12.93 -12.35 -6.74
C ARG A 240 -12.83 -10.94 -6.16
N GLN A 241 -12.93 -10.81 -4.84
CA GLN A 241 -12.76 -9.53 -4.16
C GLN A 241 -11.30 -9.03 -4.21
N HIS A 242 -10.30 -9.92 -4.17
CA HIS A 242 -8.90 -9.56 -4.39
C HIS A 242 -8.66 -9.00 -5.80
N LEU A 243 -9.16 -9.68 -6.83
CA LEU A 243 -9.08 -9.23 -8.21
C LEU A 243 -9.81 -7.89 -8.42
N LEU A 244 -11.02 -7.75 -7.88
CA LEU A 244 -11.78 -6.50 -7.90
C LEU A 244 -10.99 -5.36 -7.24
N GLY A 245 -10.43 -5.60 -6.06
CA GLY A 245 -9.65 -4.59 -5.35
C GLY A 245 -8.40 -4.15 -6.12
N GLY A 246 -7.71 -5.10 -6.77
CA GLY A 246 -6.59 -4.81 -7.67
C GLY A 246 -6.99 -3.93 -8.86
N ILE A 247 -8.10 -4.28 -9.52
CA ILE A 247 -8.65 -3.49 -10.63
C ILE A 247 -9.09 -2.10 -10.17
N ARG A 248 -9.82 -1.98 -9.05
CA ARG A 248 -10.28 -0.69 -8.51
C ARG A 248 -9.12 0.22 -8.15
N TRP A 249 -8.05 -0.31 -7.59
CA TRP A 249 -6.83 0.47 -7.37
C TRP A 249 -6.16 0.87 -8.70
N ALA A 250 -6.04 -0.04 -9.65
CA ALA A 250 -5.43 0.23 -10.95
C ALA A 250 -6.14 1.37 -11.70
N VAL A 251 -7.48 1.38 -11.74
CA VAL A 251 -8.27 2.44 -12.42
C VAL A 251 -8.41 3.73 -11.61
N GLY A 252 -7.90 3.78 -10.37
CA GLY A 252 -7.99 4.96 -9.51
C GLY A 252 -9.29 5.11 -8.72
N ALA A 253 -10.16 4.11 -8.73
CA ALA A 253 -11.41 4.07 -7.94
C ALA A 253 -11.19 3.79 -6.44
N ALA A 254 -9.96 3.40 -6.06
CA ALA A 254 -9.48 3.28 -4.69
C ALA A 254 -7.99 3.64 -4.62
N GLN A 255 -7.55 4.14 -3.48
CA GLN A 255 -6.17 4.59 -3.23
C GLN A 255 -5.48 3.68 -2.22
N ALA A 256 -4.18 3.48 -2.41
CA ALA A 256 -3.32 2.72 -1.51
C ALA A 256 -1.86 3.11 -1.72
N ASP A 257 -1.04 2.97 -0.68
CA ASP A 257 0.40 3.23 -0.76
C ASP A 257 1.17 2.04 -1.38
N CYS A 258 1.37 2.08 -2.70
CA CYS A 258 2.14 1.07 -3.43
C CYS A 258 3.63 1.38 -3.56
N ARG A 259 4.20 2.19 -2.65
CA ARG A 259 5.66 2.35 -2.54
C ARG A 259 6.25 1.14 -1.80
N PRO A 260 7.46 0.66 -2.19
CA PRO A 260 8.15 -0.40 -1.46
C PRO A 260 8.33 -0.05 0.02
N GLU A 261 8.13 -1.04 0.88
CA GLU A 261 8.21 -0.87 2.33
C GLU A 261 9.31 -1.73 2.92
N LYS A 262 10.25 -1.08 3.61
CA LYS A 262 11.40 -1.75 4.24
C LYS A 262 11.77 -1.10 5.57
N GLY A 263 12.14 -1.93 6.54
CA GLY A 263 12.69 -1.51 7.82
C GLY A 263 11.68 -0.92 8.79
N TYR A 264 10.39 -1.27 8.64
CA TYR A 264 9.38 -0.99 9.64
C TYR A 264 9.28 -2.15 10.62
N THR A 265 9.12 -1.82 11.89
CA THR A 265 8.87 -2.77 12.97
C THR A 265 7.43 -2.57 13.46
N PRO A 266 6.60 -3.63 13.50
CA PRO A 266 5.28 -3.55 14.10
C PRO A 266 5.38 -3.14 15.57
N ILE A 267 4.57 -2.17 15.97
CA ILE A 267 4.35 -1.78 17.38
C ILE A 267 2.91 -2.05 17.83
N PHE A 268 2.02 -2.33 16.88
CA PHE A 268 0.75 -3.01 17.10
C PHE A 268 0.47 -3.89 15.87
N ASP A 269 0.37 -5.20 16.10
CA ASP A 269 0.22 -6.23 15.05
C ASP A 269 -1.17 -6.89 15.05
N GLY A 270 -2.13 -6.31 15.77
CA GLY A 270 -3.47 -6.86 15.92
C GLY A 270 -3.64 -7.81 17.11
N THR A 271 -2.60 -8.03 17.92
CA THR A 271 -2.67 -8.89 19.10
C THR A 271 -2.70 -8.11 20.41
N ALA A 272 -3.34 -8.67 21.44
CA ALA A 272 -3.31 -8.11 22.80
C ALA A 272 -1.87 -8.02 23.37
N SER A 273 -0.98 -8.92 22.95
CA SER A 273 0.43 -8.90 23.36
C SER A 273 1.13 -7.62 22.89
N SER A 274 0.88 -7.20 21.65
CA SER A 274 1.46 -5.97 21.10
C SER A 274 0.98 -4.69 21.82
N LEU A 275 -0.16 -4.74 22.50
CA LEU A 275 -0.67 -3.61 23.31
C LEU A 275 0.06 -3.43 24.65
N GLN A 276 0.87 -4.38 25.11
CA GLN A 276 1.64 -4.22 26.35
C GLN A 276 2.65 -3.06 26.32
N GLY A 277 2.97 -2.54 25.13
CA GLY A 277 3.81 -1.35 24.95
C GLY A 277 3.06 -0.02 24.97
N TRP A 278 1.76 -0.03 25.22
CA TRP A 278 0.88 1.13 25.13
C TRP A 278 0.24 1.46 26.48
N LYS A 279 -0.06 2.74 26.69
CA LYS A 279 -0.82 3.26 27.83
C LYS A 279 -2.05 4.00 27.36
N GLN A 280 -3.14 3.85 28.12
CA GLN A 280 -4.38 4.57 27.89
C GLN A 280 -4.50 5.72 28.88
N ALA A 281 -4.76 6.92 28.38
CA ALA A 281 -5.12 8.10 29.16
C ALA A 281 -6.57 8.49 28.87
N GLY A 282 -7.27 9.01 29.87
CA GLY A 282 -8.65 9.53 29.74
C GLY A 282 -9.76 8.49 29.89
N PRO A 283 -11.03 8.95 29.94
CA PRO A 283 -12.20 8.09 30.11
C PRO A 283 -12.56 7.24 28.88
N GLY A 284 -12.17 7.63 27.66
CA GLY A 284 -12.35 6.79 26.47
C GLY A 284 -11.14 5.93 26.15
N SER A 285 -11.33 4.99 25.22
CA SER A 285 -10.37 3.92 24.95
C SER A 285 -10.36 3.47 23.49
N LEU A 286 -9.33 2.70 23.14
CA LEU A 286 -9.28 1.93 21.90
C LEU A 286 -9.44 0.44 22.24
N GLN A 287 -10.57 -0.15 21.88
CA GLN A 287 -10.88 -1.55 22.16
C GLN A 287 -10.37 -2.47 21.04
N LEU A 288 -9.65 -3.52 21.44
CA LEU A 288 -9.19 -4.56 20.53
C LEU A 288 -10.34 -5.49 20.13
N ASN A 289 -10.53 -5.67 18.83
CA ASN A 289 -11.27 -6.77 18.27
C ASN A 289 -10.29 -7.90 17.92
N GLU A 290 -10.28 -8.97 18.72
CA GLU A 290 -9.38 -10.12 18.50
C GLU A 290 -9.72 -10.91 17.22
N GLY A 291 -10.93 -10.77 16.68
CA GLY A 291 -11.35 -11.49 15.48
C GLY A 291 -10.74 -10.96 14.19
N ASP A 292 -10.45 -9.66 14.11
CA ASP A 292 -9.87 -9.02 12.92
C ASP A 292 -8.62 -8.18 13.20
N GLY A 293 -8.14 -8.18 14.45
CA GLY A 293 -6.93 -7.48 14.88
C GLY A 293 -7.03 -5.96 14.82
N THR A 294 -8.24 -5.40 14.85
CA THR A 294 -8.44 -3.95 14.79
C THR A 294 -8.64 -3.31 16.17
N LEU A 295 -8.28 -2.04 16.30
CA LEU A 295 -8.60 -1.19 17.45
C LEU A 295 -9.75 -0.25 17.07
N LYS A 296 -10.82 -0.21 17.85
CA LYS A 296 -11.94 0.71 17.63
C LYS A 296 -12.06 1.70 18.79
N THR A 297 -12.29 2.97 18.48
CA THR A 297 -12.61 4.01 19.47
C THR A 297 -13.91 3.69 20.22
N VAL A 298 -13.91 3.88 21.54
CA VAL A 298 -15.10 3.71 22.40
C VAL A 298 -15.06 4.68 23.60
N GLY A 299 -16.16 5.39 23.83
CA GLY A 299 -16.36 6.32 24.94
C GLY A 299 -15.85 7.73 24.62
N GLY A 300 -15.60 8.55 25.64
CA GLY A 300 -15.26 9.97 25.48
C GLY A 300 -13.79 10.25 25.17
N MET A 301 -13.30 11.45 25.44
CA MET A 301 -11.91 11.81 25.14
C MET A 301 -10.89 10.81 25.73
N GLY A 302 -9.97 10.34 24.92
CA GLY A 302 -8.95 9.38 25.32
C GLY A 302 -7.72 9.41 24.41
N MET A 303 -6.60 8.89 24.91
CA MET A 303 -5.34 8.83 24.19
C MET A 303 -4.66 7.49 24.46
N LEU A 304 -4.59 6.62 23.45
CA LEU A 304 -3.75 5.41 23.49
C LEU A 304 -2.36 5.79 22.97
N TRP A 305 -1.35 5.82 23.83
CA TRP A 305 -0.01 6.28 23.49
C TRP A 305 1.08 5.23 23.73
N TYR A 306 2.11 5.27 22.90
CA TYR A 306 3.18 4.29 22.92
C TYR A 306 4.22 4.63 24.02
N ASP A 307 4.28 3.82 25.07
CA ASP A 307 5.02 4.10 26.32
C ASP A 307 6.43 3.49 26.36
N ARG A 308 6.80 2.65 25.38
CA ARG A 308 8.09 1.93 25.42
C ARG A 308 9.30 2.86 25.34
N ARG A 309 9.21 3.98 24.62
CA ARG A 309 10.28 4.96 24.46
C ARG A 309 9.77 6.26 23.87
N GLU A 310 10.52 7.32 24.10
CA GLU A 310 10.42 8.55 23.32
C GLU A 310 11.03 8.35 21.93
N LEU A 311 10.47 9.06 20.96
CA LEU A 311 10.83 9.02 19.56
C LEU A 311 11.42 10.36 19.12
N GLY A 312 12.44 10.32 18.26
CA GLY A 312 13.09 11.51 17.70
C GLY A 312 12.86 11.64 16.20
N SER A 313 13.72 11.02 15.38
CA SER A 313 13.52 10.96 13.93
C SER A 313 12.96 9.60 13.53
N TYR A 314 11.76 9.58 12.98
CA TYR A 314 11.04 8.33 12.66
C TYR A 314 10.04 8.52 11.52
N SER A 315 9.62 7.39 10.95
CA SER A 315 8.43 7.28 10.14
C SER A 315 7.45 6.33 10.84
N LEU A 316 6.27 6.85 11.17
CA LEU A 316 5.14 6.09 11.67
C LEU A 316 4.20 5.79 10.49
N LYS A 317 3.77 4.55 10.37
CA LYS A 317 2.64 4.19 9.52
C LYS A 317 1.56 3.50 10.33
N LEU A 318 0.31 3.78 9.97
CA LEU A 318 -0.87 3.13 10.52
C LEU A 318 -2.01 3.18 9.50
N ASP A 319 -2.90 2.21 9.60
CA ASP A 319 -4.08 2.13 8.75
C ASP A 319 -5.31 2.50 9.59
N TRP A 320 -6.21 3.30 9.03
CA TRP A 320 -7.41 3.79 9.68
C TRP A 320 -8.63 3.74 8.75
N ARG A 321 -9.82 3.66 9.34
CA ARG A 321 -11.11 3.67 8.64
C ARG A 321 -12.18 4.27 9.54
N MET A 322 -13.05 5.09 8.97
CA MET A 322 -14.27 5.63 9.60
C MET A 322 -15.51 5.13 8.86
N ARG A 323 -16.67 5.08 9.51
CA ARG A 323 -17.92 4.61 8.87
C ARG A 323 -18.67 5.73 8.18
N GLY A 324 -18.57 6.94 8.72
CA GLY A 324 -19.22 8.11 8.16
C GLY A 324 -18.38 9.33 8.44
N ASP A 325 -19.02 10.30 9.08
CA ASP A 325 -18.41 11.54 9.52
C ASP A 325 -18.05 11.38 11.00
N ASP A 326 -16.79 11.03 11.26
CA ASP A 326 -16.25 10.72 12.58
C ASP A 326 -14.95 11.50 12.78
N ASN A 327 -14.65 11.85 14.03
CA ASN A 327 -13.46 12.61 14.40
C ASN A 327 -12.43 11.78 15.19
N SER A 328 -11.16 11.88 14.79
CA SER A 328 -10.02 11.36 15.55
C SER A 328 -8.73 12.04 15.07
N GLY A 329 -7.59 11.62 15.60
CA GLY A 329 -6.29 12.15 15.21
C GLY A 329 -5.13 11.28 15.68
N ILE A 330 -4.00 11.44 15.00
CA ILE A 330 -2.72 10.86 15.41
C ILE A 330 -1.85 11.95 16.01
N PHE A 331 -1.47 11.79 17.27
CA PHE A 331 -0.66 12.75 17.99
C PHE A 331 0.82 12.39 17.93
N VAL A 332 1.66 13.42 17.82
CA VAL A 332 3.13 13.30 17.80
C VAL A 332 3.79 14.35 18.68
N GLY A 333 4.91 13.98 19.31
CA GLY A 333 5.81 14.94 19.98
C GLY A 333 5.29 15.53 21.28
N PHE A 334 4.58 14.74 22.09
CA PHE A 334 4.09 15.15 23.41
C PHE A 334 4.77 14.37 24.55
N PRO A 335 4.83 14.91 25.78
CA PRO A 335 5.38 14.23 26.94
C PRO A 335 4.42 13.14 27.47
N PRO A 336 4.94 12.13 28.19
CA PRO A 336 4.09 11.09 28.79
C PRO A 336 3.12 11.69 29.81
N SER A 337 1.89 11.19 29.83
CA SER A 337 0.81 11.70 30.68
C SER A 337 -0.33 10.71 30.83
N ASP A 338 -1.00 10.71 31.98
CA ASP A 338 -2.28 10.03 32.21
C ASP A 338 -3.49 10.94 31.92
N ASP A 339 -3.25 12.24 31.72
CA ASP A 339 -4.23 13.20 31.20
C ASP A 339 -4.22 13.19 29.66
N PRO A 340 -5.33 12.83 28.98
CA PRO A 340 -5.41 12.79 27.52
C PRO A 340 -5.23 14.17 26.89
N TRP A 341 -5.51 15.26 27.61
CA TRP A 341 -5.34 16.62 27.11
C TRP A 341 -3.88 17.06 27.06
N SER A 342 -2.95 16.35 27.70
CA SER A 342 -1.52 16.66 27.59
C SER A 342 -1.03 16.52 26.15
N ALA A 343 -1.46 15.49 25.41
CA ALA A 343 -1.12 15.34 24.00
C ALA A 343 -1.69 16.49 23.15
N VAL A 344 -2.94 16.89 23.44
CA VAL A 344 -3.62 18.02 22.79
C VAL A 344 -2.89 19.34 23.04
N ASN A 345 -2.43 19.56 24.27
CA ASN A 345 -1.82 20.81 24.71
C ASN A 345 -0.34 20.92 24.36
N ASN A 346 0.38 19.80 24.25
CA ASN A 346 1.84 19.79 24.12
C ASN A 346 2.36 19.14 22.83
N GLY A 347 1.52 18.44 22.06
CA GLY A 347 1.89 17.77 20.82
C GLY A 347 1.17 18.31 19.58
N TYR A 348 1.36 17.63 18.46
CA TYR A 348 0.69 17.93 17.19
C TYR A 348 -0.23 16.81 16.78
N GLU A 349 -1.46 17.18 16.44
CA GLU A 349 -2.47 16.28 15.88
C GLU A 349 -2.39 16.26 14.35
N ILE A 350 -2.35 15.07 13.78
CA ILE A 350 -2.62 14.81 12.38
C ILE A 350 -4.09 14.37 12.29
N GLN A 351 -4.94 15.25 11.76
CA GLN A 351 -6.39 15.08 11.85
C GLN A 351 -6.90 13.90 11.02
N ILE A 352 -7.96 13.26 11.52
CA ILE A 352 -8.85 12.35 10.80
C ILE A 352 -10.28 12.91 10.95
N ASP A 353 -10.69 13.72 9.97
CA ASP A 353 -12.03 14.31 9.82
C ASP A 353 -12.05 15.06 8.48
N ALA A 354 -12.75 14.54 7.48
CA ALA A 354 -12.70 15.13 6.14
C ALA A 354 -13.70 16.27 5.94
N THR A 355 -14.71 16.39 6.81
CA THR A 355 -15.86 17.30 6.65
C THR A 355 -15.70 18.58 7.46
N ASP A 356 -14.78 18.63 8.41
CA ASP A 356 -14.40 19.87 9.12
C ASP A 356 -13.88 20.94 8.14
N VAL A 357 -13.74 22.17 8.64
CA VAL A 357 -13.24 23.31 7.89
C VAL A 357 -11.86 23.00 7.28
N PRO A 358 -11.54 23.59 6.11
CA PRO A 358 -10.34 23.23 5.36
C PRO A 358 -9.02 23.27 6.15
N GLU A 359 -8.89 24.15 7.14
CA GLU A 359 -7.70 24.28 7.99
C GLU A 359 -7.53 23.13 8.99
N LYS A 360 -8.60 22.38 9.25
CA LYS A 360 -8.72 21.32 10.24
C LYS A 360 -9.16 20.01 9.61
N THR A 361 -8.95 19.83 8.31
CA THR A 361 -9.39 18.60 7.64
C THR A 361 -8.37 17.46 7.76
N THR A 362 -8.77 16.24 7.41
CA THR A 362 -7.92 15.04 7.30
C THR A 362 -6.55 15.35 6.70
N GLY A 363 -5.49 15.05 7.45
CA GLY A 363 -4.10 15.25 7.05
C GLY A 363 -3.55 16.64 7.37
N SER A 364 -4.36 17.55 7.91
CA SER A 364 -3.89 18.79 8.51
C SER A 364 -3.04 18.52 9.75
N VAL A 365 -2.13 19.43 10.06
CA VAL A 365 -1.56 19.57 11.40
C VAL A 365 -2.52 20.50 12.15
N TYR A 366 -3.41 19.93 12.97
CA TYR A 366 -4.63 20.60 13.43
C TYR A 366 -4.34 21.94 14.10
N GLY A 367 -4.90 23.04 13.56
CA GLY A 367 -4.69 24.40 14.08
C GLY A 367 -3.34 25.05 13.71
N PHE A 368 -2.44 24.35 13.01
CA PHE A 368 -1.11 24.86 12.63
C PHE A 368 -0.89 24.92 11.13
N ARG A 369 -1.35 23.91 10.38
CA ARG A 369 -1.13 23.84 8.93
C ARG A 369 -2.18 22.97 8.24
N SER A 370 -3.00 23.59 7.39
CA SER A 370 -3.92 22.89 6.49
C SER A 370 -3.18 21.91 5.56
N ALA A 371 -3.86 20.82 5.19
CA ALA A 371 -3.41 19.93 4.13
C ALA A 371 -3.52 20.59 2.75
N ASP A 372 -2.74 20.08 1.79
CA ASP A 372 -2.98 20.36 0.37
C ASP A 372 -4.30 19.66 -0.04
N LEU A 373 -5.38 20.44 -0.09
CA LEU A 373 -6.75 19.94 -0.31
C LEU A 373 -6.87 19.11 -1.59
N LYS A 374 -6.27 19.59 -2.69
CA LYS A 374 -6.32 18.87 -3.97
C LYS A 374 -5.66 17.49 -3.87
N LYS A 375 -4.48 17.43 -3.22
CA LYS A 375 -3.80 16.14 -2.99
C LYS A 375 -4.54 15.26 -1.99
N ARG A 376 -5.16 15.85 -0.97
CA ARG A 376 -5.98 15.15 0.02
C ARG A 376 -7.18 14.50 -0.66
N ASP A 377 -7.94 15.25 -1.45
CA ASP A 377 -9.13 14.77 -2.15
C ASP A 377 -8.78 13.67 -3.16
N GLN A 378 -7.62 13.79 -3.82
CA GLN A 378 -7.12 12.74 -4.73
C GLN A 378 -6.71 11.46 -3.99
N ALA A 379 -6.23 11.57 -2.76
CA ALA A 379 -5.63 10.46 -2.02
C ALA A 379 -6.58 9.78 -1.04
N LEU A 380 -7.59 10.51 -0.53
CA LEU A 380 -8.49 10.04 0.51
C LEU A 380 -9.52 9.05 -0.05
N ASN A 381 -9.57 7.85 0.52
CA ASN A 381 -10.67 6.93 0.26
C ASN A 381 -11.92 7.36 1.04
N PRO A 382 -13.12 7.13 0.49
CA PRO A 382 -14.38 7.49 1.15
C PRO A 382 -14.61 6.65 2.42
N PRO A 383 -15.56 7.07 3.28
CA PRO A 383 -15.96 6.30 4.46
C PRO A 383 -16.28 4.84 4.14
N GLY A 384 -15.92 3.95 5.07
CA GLY A 384 -15.99 2.50 4.92
C GLY A 384 -14.76 1.86 4.27
N GLN A 385 -13.84 2.64 3.71
CA GLN A 385 -12.59 2.15 3.13
C GLN A 385 -11.38 2.49 4.00
N TRP A 386 -10.35 1.66 3.90
CA TRP A 386 -9.10 1.87 4.64
C TRP A 386 -8.26 2.97 4.00
N ASN A 387 -7.60 3.74 4.86
CA ASN A 387 -6.62 4.74 4.51
C ASN A 387 -5.34 4.46 5.29
N THR A 388 -4.18 4.71 4.70
CA THR A 388 -2.88 4.64 5.38
C THR A 388 -2.34 6.03 5.55
N TYR A 389 -1.93 6.36 6.77
CA TYR A 389 -1.01 7.46 7.01
C TYR A 389 0.43 6.97 7.04
N GLU A 390 1.32 7.75 6.43
CA GLU A 390 2.73 7.81 6.78
C GLU A 390 3.04 9.19 7.36
N ILE A 391 3.46 9.21 8.62
CA ILE A 391 3.81 10.42 9.36
C ILE A 391 5.32 10.38 9.58
N ARG A 392 6.05 11.32 8.99
CA ARG A 392 7.50 11.40 9.07
C ARG A 392 7.94 12.61 9.90
N VAL A 393 8.69 12.34 10.96
CA VAL A 393 9.31 13.36 11.81
C VAL A 393 10.83 13.29 11.63
N GLU A 394 11.45 14.41 11.24
CA GLU A 394 12.90 14.57 11.13
C GLU A 394 13.30 15.93 11.71
N GLY A 395 13.80 15.96 12.96
CA GLY A 395 14.01 17.20 13.70
C GLY A 395 12.69 17.87 14.03
N GLU A 396 12.52 19.14 13.65
CA GLU A 396 11.26 19.89 13.80
C GLU A 396 10.32 19.77 12.59
N ARG A 397 10.70 18.99 11.56
CA ARG A 397 9.91 18.87 10.33
C ARG A 397 9.03 17.63 10.38
N LEU A 398 7.72 17.85 10.17
CA LEU A 398 6.65 16.86 10.10
C LEU A 398 6.10 16.80 8.67
N ARG A 399 6.06 15.62 8.07
CA ARG A 399 5.41 15.39 6.76
C ARG A 399 4.35 14.31 6.90
N VAL A 400 3.20 14.55 6.27
CA VAL A 400 2.06 13.62 6.26
C VAL A 400 1.85 13.15 4.83
N TYR A 401 1.81 11.83 4.66
CA TYR A 401 1.39 11.18 3.43
C TYR A 401 0.12 10.40 3.70
N LEU A 402 -0.86 10.55 2.82
CA LEU A 402 -2.12 9.81 2.82
C LEU A 402 -2.12 8.90 1.60
N ASN A 403 -2.24 7.59 1.80
CA ASN A 403 -2.21 6.58 0.74
C ASN A 403 -1.04 6.77 -0.25
N GLY A 404 0.14 7.13 0.28
CA GLY A 404 1.36 7.36 -0.50
C GLY A 404 1.54 8.78 -1.06
N VAL A 405 0.50 9.62 -1.03
CA VAL A 405 0.55 11.01 -1.54
C VAL A 405 0.90 11.97 -0.41
N LYS A 406 1.94 12.80 -0.59
CA LYS A 406 2.31 13.82 0.41
C LYS A 406 1.25 14.94 0.44
N VAL A 407 0.48 15.01 1.51
CA VAL A 407 -0.60 16.00 1.70
C VAL A 407 -0.19 17.15 2.63
N ASN A 408 0.84 16.99 3.45
CA ASN A 408 1.29 18.05 4.35
C ASN A 408 2.82 18.06 4.55
N ASP A 409 3.37 19.25 4.79
CA ASP A 409 4.79 19.51 5.02
C ASP A 409 4.92 20.72 5.97
N PHE A 410 4.99 20.41 7.26
CA PHE A 410 5.01 21.36 8.36
C PHE A 410 6.38 21.40 9.01
N THR A 411 6.80 22.56 9.49
CA THR A 411 8.02 22.72 10.29
C THR A 411 7.65 23.48 11.56
N ASN A 412 7.84 22.84 12.71
CA ASN A 412 7.61 23.44 14.00
C ASN A 412 8.61 24.59 14.26
N THR A 413 8.10 25.69 14.79
CA THR A 413 8.88 26.84 15.26
C THR A 413 8.66 27.14 16.75
N ASP A 414 7.75 26.43 17.41
CA ASP A 414 7.46 26.56 18.84
C ASP A 414 8.41 25.68 19.67
N PRO A 415 9.34 26.27 20.44
CA PRO A 415 10.26 25.50 21.27
C PRO A 415 9.56 24.77 22.43
N ALA A 416 8.35 25.16 22.82
CA ALA A 416 7.59 24.51 23.89
C ALA A 416 6.96 23.17 23.44
N ARG A 417 6.85 22.94 22.13
CA ARG A 417 6.24 21.74 21.51
C ARG A 417 7.22 21.05 20.57
N SER A 418 8.45 20.79 21.03
CA SER A 418 9.49 20.23 20.15
C SER A 418 9.13 18.82 19.66
N LEU A 419 9.32 18.58 18.37
CA LEU A 419 9.15 17.27 17.74
C LEU A 419 10.38 16.36 17.88
N ARG A 420 11.47 16.86 18.48
CA ARG A 420 12.76 16.14 18.55
C ARG A 420 12.77 14.97 19.53
N GLN A 421 11.82 14.96 20.46
CA GLN A 421 11.69 13.97 21.51
C GLN A 421 10.25 13.98 22.04
N GLY A 422 9.59 12.83 22.03
CA GLY A 422 8.25 12.69 22.61
C GLY A 422 7.57 11.40 22.17
N HIS A 423 6.30 11.25 22.49
CA HIS A 423 5.52 10.06 22.20
C HIS A 423 4.66 10.21 20.94
N ILE A 424 4.12 9.08 20.49
CA ILE A 424 3.01 9.02 19.53
C ILE A 424 1.76 8.53 20.24
N GLY A 425 0.59 8.97 19.78
CA GLY A 425 -0.69 8.57 20.34
C GLY A 425 -1.81 8.55 19.33
N ILE A 426 -2.85 7.79 19.63
CA ILE A 426 -4.07 7.66 18.84
C ILE A 426 -5.22 8.17 19.69
N GLN A 427 -5.95 9.13 19.15
CA GLN A 427 -7.02 9.80 19.85
C GLN A 427 -8.31 8.97 19.76
N ASN A 428 -8.99 8.83 20.90
CA ASN A 428 -10.44 8.69 20.91
C ASN A 428 -11.03 10.08 21.18
N HIS A 429 -11.86 10.61 20.27
CA HIS A 429 -12.33 11.99 20.35
C HIS A 429 -13.57 12.13 21.25
N GLY A 430 -14.71 11.58 20.83
CA GLY A 430 -15.97 11.67 21.56
C GLY A 430 -16.80 10.39 21.51
N ASP A 431 -17.87 10.34 22.33
CA ASP A 431 -18.69 9.13 22.53
C ASP A 431 -19.35 8.60 21.25
N ALA A 432 -19.55 9.46 20.25
CA ALA A 432 -20.19 9.12 18.99
C ALA A 432 -19.21 8.82 17.84
N ASP A 433 -17.91 9.08 18.04
CA ASP A 433 -16.91 8.97 16.98
C ASP A 433 -16.39 7.53 16.84
N GLU A 434 -16.67 6.88 15.70
CA GLU A 434 -16.27 5.50 15.41
C GLU A 434 -15.14 5.41 14.37
N VAL A 435 -13.89 5.49 14.84
CA VAL A 435 -12.68 5.28 14.03
C VAL A 435 -12.00 3.97 14.40
N THR A 436 -11.64 3.19 13.37
CA THR A 436 -10.96 1.91 13.50
C THR A 436 -9.52 2.03 13.01
N PHE A 437 -8.58 1.42 13.72
CA PHE A 437 -7.14 1.42 13.43
C PHE A 437 -6.57 0.01 13.36
N ARG A 438 -5.51 -0.18 12.57
CA ARG A 438 -4.70 -1.42 12.58
C ARG A 438 -3.29 -1.19 12.04
N ASN A 439 -2.48 -2.24 12.12
CA ASN A 439 -1.18 -2.33 11.46
C ASN A 439 -0.29 -1.13 11.78
N ILE A 440 0.06 -0.91 13.05
CA ILE A 440 0.83 0.27 13.45
C ILE A 440 2.30 -0.11 13.49
N ARG A 441 3.11 0.62 12.72
CA ARG A 441 4.51 0.27 12.52
C ARG A 441 5.42 1.50 12.52
N LEU A 442 6.61 1.34 13.08
CA LEU A 442 7.61 2.39 13.21
C LEU A 442 8.88 2.04 12.45
N LYS A 443 9.51 3.05 11.87
CA LYS A 443 10.85 2.99 11.32
C LYS A 443 11.67 4.14 11.86
N ASP A 444 12.77 3.83 12.53
CA ASP A 444 13.74 4.86 12.93
C ASP A 444 14.42 5.46 11.67
N LEU A 445 14.53 6.78 11.64
CA LEU A 445 15.19 7.52 10.57
C LEU A 445 16.54 8.06 11.07
N PRO A 446 17.56 8.19 10.18
CA PRO A 446 18.81 8.83 10.55
C PRO A 446 18.58 10.25 11.09
N ALA A 447 19.13 10.56 12.27
CA ALA A 447 19.06 11.90 12.82
C ALA A 447 19.80 12.89 11.90
N LYS A 448 19.09 13.87 11.34
CA LYS A 448 19.75 14.99 10.66
C LYS A 448 20.36 15.92 11.72
N GLY A 449 21.69 15.93 11.80
CA GLY A 449 22.43 16.99 12.50
C GLY A 449 23.20 16.60 13.76
N ARG A 450 23.80 15.40 13.85
CA ARG A 450 24.98 15.25 14.70
C ARG A 450 26.22 15.50 13.83
N PRO A 451 26.99 16.60 14.02
CA PRO A 451 28.31 16.66 13.43
C PRO A 451 29.10 15.47 13.99
N THR A 452 29.63 14.64 13.10
CA THR A 452 30.64 13.65 13.45
C THR A 452 31.79 14.41 14.10
N ARG A 453 31.94 14.23 15.41
CA ARG A 453 33.09 14.75 16.14
C ARG A 453 34.33 14.13 15.48
N PRO A 454 35.32 14.90 15.00
CA PRO A 454 36.54 14.32 14.45
C PRO A 454 37.15 13.41 15.51
N GLY A 455 37.35 12.14 15.16
CA GLY A 455 38.03 11.19 16.02
C GLY A 455 39.37 11.77 16.45
N ARG A 456 39.64 11.75 17.76
CA ARG A 456 40.93 12.09 18.33
C ARG A 456 41.99 11.18 17.69
N PRO A 457 43.14 11.68 17.19
CA PRO A 457 44.18 10.81 16.66
C PRO A 457 44.64 9.86 17.78
N GLY A 458 44.51 8.55 17.53
CA GLY A 458 45.06 7.52 18.40
C GLY A 458 46.57 7.65 18.43
N LYS A 459 47.15 7.59 19.64
CA LYS A 459 48.59 7.56 19.84
C LYS A 459 49.16 6.28 19.23
N ASP A 460 50.17 6.45 18.39
CA ASP A 460 51.02 5.39 17.87
C ASP A 460 51.67 4.63 19.03
N HIS A 461 51.50 3.31 19.04
CA HIS A 461 52.40 2.39 19.74
C HIS A 461 53.26 1.68 18.70
N ALA A 462 54.54 2.06 18.70
CA ALA A 462 55.62 1.38 18.03
C ALA A 462 55.77 -0.06 18.55
N GLY A 463 56.05 -1.01 17.64
CA GLY A 463 56.26 -2.40 17.99
C GLY A 463 56.74 -3.26 16.81
N THR A 464 58.00 -3.04 16.42
CA THR A 464 58.98 -4.02 15.89
C THR A 464 58.65 -4.92 14.70
N ALA A 465 59.44 -4.71 13.65
CA ALA A 465 59.61 -5.55 12.49
C ALA A 465 60.31 -6.88 12.80
N HIS A 466 59.91 -7.95 12.09
CA HIS A 466 60.80 -9.05 11.75
C HIS A 466 60.65 -9.40 10.26
N SER A 467 61.79 -9.36 9.59
CA SER A 467 62.06 -9.71 8.20
C SER A 467 62.02 -11.21 7.95
N GLY A 468 61.53 -11.60 6.77
CA GLY A 468 61.74 -12.93 6.19
C GLY A 468 61.26 -12.95 4.74
N GLN A 469 62.18 -12.71 3.80
CA GLN A 469 62.03 -13.05 2.38
C GLN A 469 62.22 -14.56 2.21
N ASP A 470 61.42 -15.19 1.36
CA ASP A 470 61.90 -15.97 0.18
C ASP A 470 60.74 -16.75 -0.46
N GLY A 471 60.78 -16.88 -1.79
CA GLY A 471 60.15 -18.00 -2.52
C GLY A 471 59.11 -17.64 -3.57
N LEU A 472 59.57 -17.38 -4.80
CA LEU A 472 58.81 -17.42 -6.05
C LEU A 472 58.43 -18.86 -6.41
N ASP A 473 57.24 -19.05 -7.03
CA ASP A 473 57.00 -19.80 -8.28
C ASP A 473 55.58 -20.40 -8.34
N GLY A 474 54.92 -20.26 -9.51
CA GLY A 474 53.69 -21.02 -9.80
C GLY A 474 52.69 -20.36 -10.75
N LEU A 475 53.08 -20.11 -12.00
CA LEU A 475 52.17 -19.77 -13.10
C LEU A 475 51.26 -20.96 -13.47
N GLY A 476 49.95 -20.75 -13.46
CA GLY A 476 48.95 -21.69 -14.00
C GLY A 476 47.83 -20.94 -14.74
N LYS A 477 47.97 -20.80 -16.06
CA LYS A 477 46.96 -20.24 -16.97
C LYS A 477 45.74 -21.17 -17.07
N VAL A 478 44.54 -20.65 -16.83
CA VAL A 478 43.27 -21.32 -17.16
C VAL A 478 42.75 -20.79 -18.51
N ARG A 479 42.42 -21.71 -19.42
CA ARG A 479 41.81 -21.45 -20.75
C ARG A 479 40.28 -21.37 -20.63
N PRO A 480 39.58 -20.65 -21.54
CA PRO A 480 38.12 -20.60 -21.54
C PRO A 480 37.53 -21.89 -22.15
N GLY A 481 36.62 -22.52 -21.41
CA GLY A 481 35.83 -23.68 -21.84
C GLY A 481 34.60 -23.25 -22.67
N LYS A 482 34.31 -24.05 -23.69
CA LYS A 482 33.29 -23.86 -24.73
C LYS A 482 31.85 -23.88 -24.20
N ALA A 483 30.99 -23.13 -24.89
CA ALA A 483 29.54 -23.24 -24.84
C ALA A 483 29.06 -24.63 -25.31
N VAL A 484 28.03 -25.14 -24.64
CA VAL A 484 27.27 -26.35 -25.00
C VAL A 484 25.83 -25.92 -25.32
N PRO A 485 25.23 -26.37 -26.44
CA PRO A 485 23.85 -25.99 -26.79
C PRO A 485 22.83 -26.76 -25.95
N MET A 486 21.75 -26.09 -25.56
CA MET A 486 20.59 -26.72 -24.91
C MET A 486 19.78 -27.52 -25.93
N SER A 487 19.53 -28.79 -25.61
CA SER A 487 18.60 -29.67 -26.32
C SER A 487 17.26 -29.73 -25.58
N ASP A 488 16.19 -29.79 -26.37
CA ASP A 488 14.78 -29.88 -26.02
C ASP A 488 14.45 -30.82 -24.84
N VAL A 489 13.60 -30.33 -23.93
CA VAL A 489 12.89 -31.17 -22.96
C VAL A 489 11.44 -31.25 -23.39
N THR A 490 11.09 -32.32 -24.09
CA THR A 490 9.71 -32.75 -24.32
C THR A 490 9.13 -33.33 -23.03
N ALA A 491 8.00 -32.79 -22.59
CA ALA A 491 7.21 -33.32 -21.47
C ALA A 491 6.60 -34.69 -21.81
N HIS A 492 6.80 -35.68 -20.97
CA HIS A 492 6.11 -36.97 -21.05
C HIS A 492 4.70 -36.86 -20.43
N HIS A 493 3.68 -37.07 -21.25
CA HIS A 493 2.31 -37.32 -20.81
C HIS A 493 2.18 -38.71 -20.18
N SER A 494 1.44 -38.78 -19.06
CA SER A 494 0.91 -40.02 -18.50
C SER A 494 -0.61 -39.91 -18.50
N ASP A 495 -1.28 -40.73 -19.31
CA ASP A 495 -2.74 -40.84 -19.34
C ASP A 495 -3.30 -41.48 -18.05
N PRO A 496 -4.53 -41.13 -17.63
CA PRO A 496 -5.19 -41.75 -16.49
C PRO A 496 -5.77 -43.14 -16.82
N PRO A 497 -5.87 -44.06 -15.84
CA PRO A 497 -6.41 -45.39 -16.09
C PRO A 497 -7.94 -45.40 -16.18
N ALA A 498 -8.46 -46.23 -17.09
CA ALA A 498 -9.88 -46.49 -17.32
C ALA A 498 -10.54 -47.32 -16.19
N PRO A 499 -11.87 -47.20 -15.98
CA PRO A 499 -12.58 -47.91 -14.91
C PRO A 499 -12.83 -49.38 -15.27
N THR A 500 -12.53 -50.28 -14.33
CA THR A 500 -12.84 -51.71 -14.44
C THR A 500 -14.30 -52.00 -14.11
N THR A 501 -15.02 -52.58 -15.07
CA THR A 501 -16.34 -53.19 -14.92
C THR A 501 -16.24 -54.53 -14.21
N GLY A 502 -16.90 -54.68 -13.06
CA GLY A 502 -17.10 -55.96 -12.38
C GLY A 502 -18.47 -56.55 -12.71
N SER A 503 -18.48 -57.69 -13.41
CA SER A 503 -19.65 -58.59 -13.51
C SER A 503 -19.17 -60.02 -13.34
N GLY A 504 -19.86 -60.82 -12.51
CA GLY A 504 -19.73 -62.29 -12.58
C GLY A 504 -19.95 -63.03 -11.26
N ALA A 505 -21.14 -63.61 -11.11
CA ALA A 505 -21.62 -64.37 -9.95
C ALA A 505 -20.98 -65.77 -9.77
N GLY A 506 -21.18 -66.35 -8.58
CA GLY A 506 -21.47 -67.80 -8.48
C GLY A 506 -20.92 -68.55 -7.27
N ARG A 507 -21.69 -68.59 -6.17
CA ARG A 507 -22.24 -69.77 -5.46
C ARG A 507 -22.54 -69.47 -3.99
#